data_AF-A5I0X7-F1
#
_entry.id   AF-A5I0X7-F1
#
_cell.length_a   1.000
_cell.length_b   1.000
_cell.length_c   1.000
_cell.angle_alpha   90.00
_cell.angle_beta   90.00
_cell.angle_gamma   90.00
#
_symmetry.space_group_name_H-M   'P 1'
#
loop_
_entity.id
_entity.type
_entity.pdbx_description
1 polymer ?
#
loop_
_entity_poly.entity_id
_entity_poly.type
_entity_poly.pdbx_seq_one_letter_code
_entity_poly.pdbx_strand_id
1 'polypeptide(L)'
;MAYTIIDIINNLIDIEKKGFSIFREISNNCEDLRISIVSKTIANQERKYTQYYENLKKDIDVLDKEDIDFSIYDRISSRMQQFKISITMPVVTDIKKLINFARELSKENLALLIYIQGQLIRKETDTNMLAYNIMGKIIEEQEKYSKSLKALYK
;
A
#
# COMPACT_ATOMS: atom_id res chain seq x y z
N MET A 1 23.82 -3.93 9.89
CA MET A 1 23.05 -3.03 9.01
C MET A 1 21.80 -2.67 9.79
N ALA A 2 21.56 -1.38 9.97
CA ALA A 2 20.35 -0.93 10.64
C ALA A 2 19.22 -0.77 9.60
N TYR A 3 18.02 -1.17 9.99
CA TYR A 3 16.82 -0.99 9.16
C TYR A 3 16.19 0.35 9.48
N THR A 4 15.59 0.99 8.48
CA THR A 4 14.94 2.30 8.65
C THR A 4 13.55 2.30 8.02
N ILE A 5 12.84 3.42 8.17
CA ILE A 5 11.56 3.63 7.48
C ILE A 5 11.66 3.48 5.95
N ILE A 6 12.83 3.75 5.36
CA ILE A 6 13.05 3.58 3.90
C ILE A 6 12.87 2.11 3.49
N ASP A 7 13.31 1.17 4.32
CA ASP A 7 13.19 -0.27 4.04
C ASP A 7 11.72 -0.73 4.07
N ILE A 8 10.92 -0.15 4.96
CA ILE A 8 9.46 -0.38 4.99
C ILE A 8 8.83 0.22 3.71
N ILE A 9 9.18 1.45 3.35
CA ILE A 9 8.62 2.10 2.14
C ILE A 9 8.99 1.31 0.86
N ASN A 10 10.20 0.77 0.77
CA ASN A 10 10.60 -0.09 -0.35
C ASN A 10 9.69 -1.33 -0.47
N ASN A 11 9.35 -1.97 0.65
CA ASN A 11 8.42 -3.10 0.63
C ASN A 11 6.98 -2.67 0.26
N LEU A 12 6.54 -1.48 0.68
CA LEU A 12 5.25 -0.93 0.27
C LEU A 12 5.22 -0.67 -1.24
N ILE A 13 6.29 -0.12 -1.82
CA ILE A 13 6.42 0.06 -3.27
C ILE A 13 6.25 -1.27 -4.02
N ASP A 14 6.82 -2.36 -3.50
CA ASP A 14 6.67 -3.67 -4.13
C ASP A 14 5.24 -4.22 -4.07
N ILE A 15 4.51 -3.92 -2.99
CA ILE A 15 3.08 -4.23 -2.86
C ILE A 15 2.28 -3.46 -3.91
N GLU A 16 2.47 -2.15 -4.05
CA GLU A 16 1.77 -1.32 -5.05
C GLU A 16 2.10 -1.75 -6.49
N LYS A 17 3.37 -2.12 -6.77
CA LYS A 17 3.76 -2.68 -8.07
C LYS A 17 3.02 -3.98 -8.38
N LYS A 18 2.81 -4.83 -7.37
CA LYS A 18 2.02 -6.05 -7.52
C LYS A 18 0.55 -5.73 -7.84
N GLY A 19 -0.06 -4.81 -7.09
CA GLY A 19 -1.42 -4.31 -7.36
C GLY A 19 -1.55 -3.75 -8.79
N PHE A 20 -0.63 -2.86 -9.17
CA PHE A 20 -0.53 -2.32 -10.54
C PHE A 20 -0.52 -3.42 -11.60
N SER A 21 0.34 -4.43 -11.43
CA SER A 21 0.49 -5.51 -12.40
C SER A 21 -0.83 -6.29 -12.61
N ILE A 22 -1.56 -6.58 -11.53
CA ILE A 22 -2.83 -7.30 -11.58
C ILE A 22 -3.89 -6.50 -12.34
N PHE A 23 -4.12 -5.25 -11.94
CA PHE A 23 -5.14 -4.42 -12.60
C PHE A 23 -4.76 -4.09 -14.05
N ARG A 24 -3.46 -3.96 -14.34
CA ARG A 24 -2.98 -3.77 -15.71
C ARG A 24 -3.24 -4.99 -16.58
N GLU A 25 -3.01 -6.19 -16.05
CA GLU A 25 -3.27 -7.45 -16.75
C GLU A 25 -4.77 -7.65 -17.01
N ILE A 26 -5.63 -7.40 -16.03
CA ILE A 26 -7.09 -7.43 -16.21
C ILE A 26 -7.51 -6.42 -17.29
N SER A 27 -6.95 -5.21 -17.28
CA SER A 27 -7.24 -4.19 -18.29
C SER A 27 -6.89 -4.63 -19.70
N ASN A 28 -5.75 -5.31 -19.89
CA ASN A 28 -5.25 -5.70 -21.21
C ASN A 28 -5.95 -6.94 -21.77
N ASN A 29 -6.42 -7.85 -20.91
CA ASN A 29 -6.93 -9.16 -21.32
C ASN A 29 -8.47 -9.27 -21.28
N CYS A 30 -9.18 -8.26 -20.78
CA CYS A 30 -10.64 -8.30 -20.67
C CYS A 30 -11.32 -7.77 -21.94
N GLU A 31 -12.27 -8.53 -22.49
CA GLU A 31 -13.08 -8.14 -23.65
C GLU A 31 -14.13 -7.06 -23.31
N ASP A 32 -14.68 -7.04 -22.08
CA ASP A 32 -15.62 -5.98 -21.66
C ASP A 32 -14.86 -4.66 -21.48
N LEU A 33 -15.11 -3.72 -22.39
CA LEU A 33 -14.49 -2.40 -22.41
C LEU A 33 -14.64 -1.65 -21.07
N ARG A 34 -15.78 -1.80 -20.37
CA ARG A 34 -16.01 -1.10 -19.10
C ARG A 34 -15.12 -1.66 -18.01
N ILE A 35 -14.99 -2.99 -17.93
CA ILE A 35 -14.07 -3.67 -17.01
C ILE A 35 -12.63 -3.22 -17.34
N SER A 36 -12.26 -3.21 -18.63
CA SER A 36 -10.95 -2.75 -19.05
C SER A 36 -10.63 -1.31 -18.62
N ILE A 37 -11.57 -0.38 -18.81
CA ILE A 37 -11.42 1.04 -18.41
C ILE A 37 -11.30 1.19 -16.89
N VAL A 38 -12.17 0.52 -16.13
CA VAL A 38 -12.14 0.59 -14.66
C VAL A 38 -10.83 0.00 -14.12
N SER A 39 -10.41 -1.17 -14.62
CA SER A 39 -9.13 -1.79 -14.26
C SER A 39 -7.94 -0.90 -14.59
N LYS A 40 -7.94 -0.25 -15.76
CA LYS A 40 -6.89 0.72 -16.14
C LYS A 40 -6.83 1.91 -15.18
N THR A 41 -8.00 2.38 -14.74
CA THR A 41 -8.11 3.51 -13.81
C THR A 41 -7.53 3.15 -12.45
N ILE A 42 -7.85 1.96 -11.94
CA ILE A 42 -7.30 1.45 -10.68
C ILE A 42 -5.79 1.22 -10.81
N ALA A 43 -5.31 0.59 -11.88
CA ALA A 43 -3.88 0.42 -12.13
C ALA A 43 -3.14 1.77 -12.11
N ASN A 44 -3.68 2.80 -12.76
CA ASN A 44 -3.07 4.13 -12.73
C ASN A 44 -3.01 4.72 -11.32
N GLN A 45 -3.92 4.36 -10.43
CA GLN A 45 -3.89 4.79 -9.04
C GLN A 45 -2.79 4.08 -8.23
N GLU A 46 -2.63 2.77 -8.37
CA GLU A 46 -1.51 2.00 -7.78
C GLU A 46 -0.15 2.59 -8.23
N ARG A 47 -0.05 2.98 -9.51
CA ARG A 47 1.13 3.66 -10.05
C ARG A 47 1.37 5.02 -9.38
N LYS A 48 0.32 5.79 -9.09
CA LYS A 48 0.44 7.06 -8.36
C LYS A 48 0.93 6.83 -6.93
N TYR A 49 0.49 5.78 -6.25
CA TYR A 49 1.01 5.41 -4.93
C TYR A 49 2.48 5.02 -4.96
N THR A 50 2.91 4.26 -5.97
CA THR A 50 4.33 3.99 -6.19
C THR A 50 5.13 5.31 -6.32
N GLN A 51 4.64 6.27 -7.10
CA GLN A 51 5.30 7.58 -7.26
C GLN A 51 5.29 8.40 -5.96
N TYR A 52 4.19 8.39 -5.22
CA TYR A 52 4.08 9.03 -3.92
C TYR A 52 5.14 8.50 -2.95
N TYR A 53 5.30 7.17 -2.85
CA TYR A 53 6.31 6.54 -2.00
C TYR A 53 7.74 6.86 -2.44
N GLU A 54 8.03 6.88 -3.74
CA GLU A 54 9.36 7.25 -4.23
C GLU A 54 9.69 8.73 -3.96
N ASN A 55 8.71 9.63 -4.02
CA ASN A 55 8.89 11.02 -3.62
C ASN A 55 9.09 11.15 -2.11
N LEU A 56 8.28 10.45 -1.33
CA LEU A 56 8.39 10.42 0.14
C LEU A 56 9.77 9.93 0.59
N LYS A 57 10.34 8.92 -0.07
CA LYS A 57 11.71 8.47 0.19
C LYS A 57 12.73 9.57 -0.03
N LYS A 58 12.63 10.35 -1.11
CA LYS A 58 13.54 11.46 -1.38
C LYS A 58 13.46 12.53 -0.28
N ASP A 59 12.26 12.82 0.19
CA ASP A 59 12.03 13.78 1.27
C ASP A 59 12.62 13.29 2.61
N ILE A 60 12.63 11.97 2.84
CA ILE A 60 13.19 11.33 4.03
C ILE A 60 14.70 11.17 3.94
N ASP A 61 15.27 11.05 2.73
CA ASP A 61 16.69 10.74 2.53
C ASP A 61 17.61 11.82 3.14
N VAL A 62 17.15 13.07 3.16
CA VAL A 62 17.87 14.21 3.75
C VAL A 62 17.72 14.33 5.27
N LEU A 63 16.84 13.55 5.89
CA LEU A 63 16.58 13.58 7.34
C LEU A 63 17.47 12.58 8.08
N ASP A 64 17.73 12.85 9.36
CA ASP A 64 18.29 11.83 10.24
C ASP A 64 17.24 10.76 10.52
N LYS A 65 17.61 9.48 10.39
CA LYS A 65 16.68 8.36 10.41
C LYS A 65 16.99 7.51 11.62
N GLU A 66 15.97 7.22 12.43
CA GLU A 66 16.13 6.28 13.52
C GLU A 66 16.23 4.84 13.00
N ASP A 67 17.08 4.08 13.68
CA ASP A 67 17.17 2.64 13.47
C ASP A 67 15.92 1.95 14.04
N ILE A 68 15.33 1.10 13.21
CA ILE A 68 14.25 0.19 13.61
C ILE A 68 14.89 -1.08 14.18
N ASP A 69 14.44 -1.45 15.38
CA ASP A 69 14.85 -2.70 16.03
C ASP A 69 14.64 -3.91 15.11
N PHE A 70 15.65 -4.76 15.00
CA PHE A 70 15.64 -5.91 14.09
C PHE A 70 14.41 -6.81 14.29
N SER A 71 14.02 -7.10 15.53
CA SER A 71 12.88 -7.97 15.82
C SER A 71 11.54 -7.36 15.39
N ILE A 72 11.44 -6.04 15.42
CA ILE A 72 10.28 -5.29 14.95
C ILE A 72 10.24 -5.29 13.43
N TYR A 73 11.38 -4.98 12.81
CA TYR A 73 11.50 -4.99 11.36
C TYR A 73 11.19 -6.36 10.78
N ASP A 74 11.71 -7.45 11.36
CA ASP A 74 11.47 -8.81 10.89
C ASP A 74 9.97 -9.17 10.92
N ARG A 75 9.26 -8.82 12.00
CA ARG A 75 7.80 -9.01 12.09
C ARG A 75 7.03 -8.20 11.05
N ILE A 76 7.40 -6.93 10.87
CA ILE A 76 6.80 -6.05 9.85
C ILE A 76 7.02 -6.65 8.46
N SER A 77 8.28 -6.94 8.12
CA SER A 77 8.68 -7.47 6.81
C SER A 77 7.98 -8.79 6.50
N SER A 78 7.94 -9.72 7.46
CA SER A 78 7.21 -10.99 7.33
C SER A 78 5.72 -10.77 7.04
N ARG A 79 5.06 -9.84 7.76
CA ARG A 79 3.65 -9.53 7.54
C ARG A 79 3.41 -8.89 6.17
N MET A 80 4.28 -7.98 5.74
CA MET A 80 4.21 -7.36 4.42
C MET A 80 4.38 -8.39 3.30
N GLN A 81 5.32 -9.32 3.46
CA GLN A 81 5.54 -10.39 2.49
C GLN A 81 4.35 -11.34 2.41
N GLN A 82 3.75 -11.73 3.55
CA GLN A 82 2.52 -12.53 3.59
C GLN A 82 1.38 -11.83 2.86
N PHE A 83 1.17 -10.53 3.11
CA PHE A 83 0.17 -9.74 2.42
C PHE A 83 0.45 -9.70 0.90
N LYS A 84 1.68 -9.38 0.48
CA LYS A 84 2.04 -9.35 -0.94
C LYS A 84 1.76 -10.67 -1.66
N ILE A 85 1.98 -11.80 -0.98
CA ILE A 85 1.69 -13.15 -1.51
C ILE A 85 0.17 -13.40 -1.59
N SER A 86 -0.63 -12.90 -0.64
CA SER A 86 -2.09 -13.09 -0.65
C SER A 86 -2.79 -12.31 -1.77
N ILE A 87 -2.15 -11.27 -2.33
CA ILE A 87 -2.66 -10.56 -3.50
C ILE A 87 -2.57 -11.45 -4.75
N THR A 88 -3.69 -12.09 -5.06
CA THR A 88 -3.84 -13.01 -6.19
C THR A 88 -4.72 -12.42 -7.29
N MET A 89 -4.58 -12.93 -8.51
CA MET A 89 -5.39 -12.50 -9.64
C MET A 89 -6.88 -12.87 -9.40
N PRO A 90 -7.80 -11.90 -9.36
CA PRO A 90 -9.21 -12.19 -9.19
C PRO A 90 -9.83 -12.73 -10.49
N VAL A 91 -10.85 -13.58 -10.35
CA VAL A 91 -11.73 -13.92 -11.47
C VAL A 91 -12.77 -12.81 -11.63
N VAL A 92 -12.59 -11.96 -12.63
CA VAL A 92 -13.46 -10.80 -12.89
C VAL A 92 -14.47 -11.13 -13.98
N THR A 93 -15.72 -11.39 -13.58
CA THR A 93 -16.84 -11.63 -14.52
C THR A 93 -17.67 -10.38 -14.80
N ASP A 94 -17.56 -9.36 -13.95
CA ASP A 94 -18.33 -8.14 -14.02
C ASP A 94 -17.64 -7.01 -13.24
N ILE A 95 -18.09 -5.77 -13.49
CA ILE A 95 -17.55 -4.57 -12.85
C ILE A 95 -17.72 -4.60 -11.32
N LYS A 96 -18.82 -5.17 -10.81
CA LYS A 96 -19.08 -5.20 -9.36
C LYS A 96 -18.06 -6.07 -8.64
N LYS A 97 -17.69 -7.23 -9.19
CA LYS A 97 -16.62 -8.06 -8.65
C LYS A 97 -15.25 -7.37 -8.70
N LEU A 98 -14.94 -6.67 -9.79
CA LEU A 98 -13.70 -5.89 -9.92
C LEU A 98 -13.61 -4.82 -8.82
N ILE A 99 -14.67 -4.03 -8.64
CA ILE A 99 -14.72 -2.95 -7.65
C ILE A 99 -14.65 -3.53 -6.23
N ASN A 100 -15.34 -4.63 -5.96
CA ASN A 100 -15.27 -5.29 -4.66
C ASN A 100 -13.87 -5.81 -4.35
N PHE A 101 -13.19 -6.41 -5.32
CA PHE A 101 -11.80 -6.82 -5.16
C PHE A 101 -10.89 -5.64 -4.82
N ALA A 102 -10.99 -4.54 -5.57
CA ALA A 102 -10.19 -3.33 -5.31
C ALA A 102 -10.47 -2.74 -3.91
N ARG A 103 -11.73 -2.77 -3.47
CA ARG A 103 -12.13 -2.28 -2.14
C ARG A 103 -11.59 -3.15 -1.02
N GLU A 104 -11.68 -4.47 -1.11
CA GLU A 104 -11.13 -5.36 -0.08
C GLU A 104 -9.60 -5.26 -0.07
N LEU A 105 -8.94 -5.21 -1.23
CA LEU A 105 -7.49 -4.99 -1.29
C LEU A 105 -7.08 -3.68 -0.60
N SER A 106 -7.78 -2.58 -0.90
CA SER A 106 -7.51 -1.27 -0.28
C SER A 106 -7.71 -1.29 1.25
N LYS A 107 -8.75 -1.99 1.73
CA LYS A 107 -9.04 -2.17 3.16
C LYS A 107 -7.98 -3.03 3.86
N GLU A 108 -7.55 -4.12 3.24
CA GLU A 108 -6.47 -4.97 3.79
C GLU A 108 -5.14 -4.23 3.80
N ASN A 109 -4.84 -3.42 2.76
CA ASN A 109 -3.66 -2.57 2.72
C ASN A 109 -3.69 -1.54 3.86
N LEU A 110 -4.83 -0.88 4.10
CA LEU A 110 -4.99 0.03 5.24
C LEU A 110 -4.77 -0.68 6.59
N ALA A 111 -5.32 -1.89 6.75
CA ALA A 111 -5.11 -2.69 7.96
C ALA A 111 -3.63 -3.06 8.15
N LEU A 112 -2.90 -3.37 7.08
CA LEU A 112 -1.46 -3.59 7.11
C LEU A 112 -0.71 -2.33 7.56
N LEU A 113 -1.03 -1.16 7.00
CA LEU A 113 -0.38 0.10 7.36
C LEU A 113 -0.57 0.45 8.84
N ILE A 114 -1.81 0.30 9.36
CA ILE A 114 -2.11 0.51 10.78
C ILE A 114 -1.34 -0.48 11.65
N TYR A 115 -1.28 -1.75 11.24
CA TYR A 115 -0.49 -2.77 11.94
C TYR A 115 0.99 -2.36 12.01
N ILE A 116 1.59 -1.94 10.90
CA ILE A 116 2.99 -1.52 10.83
C ILE A 116 3.22 -0.35 11.78
N GLN A 117 2.40 0.70 11.72
CA GLN A 117 2.52 1.86 12.60
C GLN A 117 2.42 1.46 14.07
N GLY A 118 1.50 0.57 14.42
CA GLY A 118 1.35 0.06 15.78
C GLY A 118 2.54 -0.76 16.27
N GLN A 119 3.26 -1.47 15.39
CA GLN A 119 4.49 -2.19 15.77
C GLN A 119 5.67 -1.25 16.08
N LEU A 120 5.63 0.00 15.59
CA LEU A 120 6.69 0.98 15.85
C LEU A 120 6.62 1.59 17.27
N ILE A 121 5.50 1.43 18.00
CA ILE A 121 5.34 1.95 19.36
C ILE A 121 5.79 0.91 20.39
N ARG A 122 6.89 1.14 21.11
CA ARG A 122 7.31 0.35 22.28
C ARG A 122 7.10 1.09 23.59
N LYS A 123 7.19 2.42 23.55
CA LYS A 123 6.94 3.37 24.64
C LYS A 123 6.21 4.59 24.08
N GLU A 124 5.56 5.35 24.95
CA GLU A 124 4.75 6.51 24.54
C GLU A 124 5.54 7.53 23.70
N THR A 125 6.83 7.71 23.99
CA THR A 125 7.69 8.66 23.28
C THR A 125 8.05 8.24 21.86
N ASP A 126 7.83 6.98 21.47
CA ASP A 126 8.10 6.50 20.10
C ASP A 126 7.12 7.11 19.08
N THR A 127 6.01 7.68 19.54
CA THR A 127 5.09 8.45 18.70
C THR A 127 5.74 9.70 18.08
N ASN A 128 6.89 10.14 18.60
CA ASN A 128 7.65 11.25 18.04
C ASN A 128 8.67 10.81 16.97
N MET A 129 8.88 9.51 16.76
CA MET A 129 9.85 9.01 15.79
C MET A 129 9.45 9.37 14.36
N LEU A 130 10.44 9.63 13.50
CA LEU A 130 10.20 9.89 12.09
C LEU A 130 9.42 8.75 11.45
N ALA A 131 9.80 7.49 11.72
CA ALA A 131 9.13 6.32 11.17
C ALA A 131 7.62 6.28 11.51
N TYR A 132 7.25 6.58 12.77
CA TYR A 132 5.86 6.60 13.20
C TYR A 132 5.06 7.70 12.48
N ASN A 133 5.63 8.89 12.38
CA ASN A 133 5.02 10.06 11.75
C ASN A 133 4.84 9.87 10.23
N ILE A 134 5.84 9.28 9.57
CA ILE A 134 5.78 8.95 8.15
C ILE A 134 4.69 7.90 7.88
N MET A 135 4.60 6.84 8.71
CA MET A 135 3.52 5.87 8.59
C MET A 135 2.13 6.51 8.78
N GLY A 136 2.00 7.47 9.69
CA GLY A 136 0.75 8.23 9.86
C GLY A 136 0.33 8.97 8.60
N LYS A 137 1.27 9.67 7.94
CA LYS A 137 1.01 10.34 6.65
C LYS A 137 0.58 9.36 5.56
N ILE A 138 1.23 8.19 5.49
CA ILE A 138 0.88 7.13 4.53
C ILE A 138 -0.55 6.62 4.78
N ILE A 139 -0.92 6.41 6.04
CA ILE A 139 -2.27 5.97 6.44
C ILE A 139 -3.32 7.01 6.01
N GLU A 140 -3.08 8.30 6.31
CA GLU A 140 -3.98 9.39 5.90
C GLU A 140 -4.21 9.44 4.39
N GLU A 141 -3.14 9.28 3.59
CA GLU A 141 -3.26 9.22 2.14
C GLU A 141 -4.03 7.97 1.67
N GLN A 142 -3.82 6.80 2.27
CA GLN A 142 -4.58 5.58 1.94
C GLN A 142 -6.07 5.69 2.32
N GLU A 143 -6.40 6.36 3.42
CA GLU A 143 -7.78 6.62 3.81
C GLU A 143 -8.52 7.52 2.82
N LYS A 144 -7.85 8.56 2.30
CA LYS A 144 -8.40 9.44 1.26
C LYS A 144 -8.78 8.64 0.01
N TYR A 145 -7.92 7.71 -0.42
CA TYR A 145 -8.23 6.83 -1.54
C TYR A 145 -9.32 5.81 -1.25
N SER A 146 -9.30 5.19 -0.07
CA SER A 146 -10.37 4.28 0.37
C SER A 146 -11.75 4.94 0.34
N LYS A 147 -11.82 6.24 0.66
CA LYS A 147 -13.05 7.05 0.56
C LYS A 147 -13.44 7.32 -0.89
N SER A 148 -12.49 7.62 -1.79
CA SER A 148 -12.80 7.87 -3.21
C SER A 148 -13.29 6.60 -3.93
N LEU A 149 -12.74 5.43 -3.60
CA LEU A 149 -13.24 4.13 -4.10
C LEU A 149 -14.69 3.87 -3.71
N LYS A 150 -15.11 4.24 -2.49
CA LYS A 150 -16.52 4.11 -2.06
C LYS A 150 -17.45 4.99 -2.88
N ALA A 151 -16.99 6.14 -3.37
CA ALA A 151 -17.79 7.06 -4.16
C ALA A 151 -18.03 6.59 -5.61
N LEU A 152 -17.20 5.69 -6.14
CA LEU A 152 -17.37 5.12 -7.50
C LEU A 152 -18.57 4.17 -7.62
N TYR A 153 -19.23 3.83 -6.51
CA TYR A 153 -20.35 2.89 -6.46
C TYR A 153 -21.55 3.51 -5.71
N LYS A 154 -22.10 4.60 -6.27
CA LYS A 154 -23.38 5.18 -5.87
C LYS A 154 -24.38 5.10 -7.01
#